data_AF-A0A925V039-F1
#
_entry.id   AF-A0A925V039-F1
#
_cell.length_a   1.000
_cell.length_b   1.000
_cell.length_c   1.000
_cell.angle_alpha   90.00
_cell.angle_beta   90.00
_cell.angle_gamma   90.00
#
_symmetry.space_group_name_H-M   'P 1'
#
loop_
_entity.id
_entity.type
_entity.pdbx_description
1 polymer ?
#
loop_
_entity_poly.entity_id
_entity_poly.type
_entity_poly.pdbx_seq_one_letter_code
_entity_poly.pdbx_strand_id
1 'polypeptide(L)'
;MSFLKKLFGGGDDQGQQKQGGLGDIIKQAKEMQQQFQGQTQVDYSTMSSGELMNIASGNMETLTGQKSEPKTAFVKKTTCHNCGGAKTLAPKTAYVYCDFCGSLTDYDFQKACENPQSAMPGPAYEELVRQTNADGALARQTKDRDKFYAIQERLFDRWVELCPNAVSPRAKKDDEYRKQLVKYMATTATVNEFDETFQQYAEQVKQKVMGIKWEGMFPKMTAESSTFWPMYEVVKNQLDHSFDVLKKEGVLDMHPDQAPESLQRRMTYSMFCQGWLPTLAEADSEKMIQEAGLKGEYSKLEPTETDLRHCGGCGGDLNTVKGGKAMVCEECGTVVDIANPEVNCTNCAGMISFPVGKNRLQCPYCKAEAQRMAW
;
A
#
# COMPACT_ATOMS: atom_id res chain seq x y z
N MET A 1 33.66 12.07 -3.80
CA MET A 1 34.78 11.19 -3.37
C MET A 1 35.83 11.99 -2.57
N SER A 2 35.69 12.16 -1.25
CA SER A 2 36.81 12.40 -0.29
C SER A 2 36.26 13.01 1.02
N PHE A 3 35.68 12.15 1.87
CA PHE A 3 35.45 12.46 3.29
C PHE A 3 35.50 11.18 4.16
N LEU A 4 35.37 9.99 3.56
CA LEU A 4 35.46 8.68 4.22
C LEU A 4 36.88 8.08 4.29
N LYS A 5 37.92 8.78 3.84
CA LYS A 5 39.30 8.24 3.79
C LYS A 5 40.18 8.62 5.00
N LYS A 6 39.61 9.19 6.06
CA LYS A 6 40.33 9.62 7.28
C LYS A 6 39.85 9.00 8.60
N LEU A 7 38.87 8.10 8.57
CA LEU A 7 38.38 7.40 9.76
C LEU A 7 39.01 6.03 10.00
N PHE A 8 39.74 5.49 9.03
CA PHE A 8 40.46 4.21 9.17
C PHE A 8 41.85 4.33 8.56
N GLY A 9 42.78 4.83 9.37
CA GLY A 9 44.21 4.75 9.07
C GLY A 9 44.65 3.29 9.05
N GLY A 10 45.28 2.89 7.96
CA GLY A 10 45.91 1.58 7.82
C GLY A 10 47.12 1.44 8.74
N GLY A 11 47.27 0.22 9.27
CA GLY A 11 48.43 -0.30 9.98
C GLY A 11 48.34 -1.82 9.98
N ASP A 12 49.46 -2.48 9.74
CA ASP A 12 49.62 -3.84 9.23
C ASP A 12 49.16 -5.01 10.13
N ASP A 13 49.07 -6.17 9.48
CA ASP A 13 48.83 -7.54 9.96
C ASP A 13 49.27 -7.89 11.40
N GLN A 14 48.39 -8.56 12.15
CA GLN A 14 48.68 -9.84 12.79
C GLN A 14 47.40 -10.48 13.38
N GLY A 15 47.20 -11.76 13.07
CA GLY A 15 46.00 -12.51 13.44
C GLY A 15 45.85 -12.77 14.93
N GLN A 16 44.60 -12.70 15.40
CA GLN A 16 44.10 -13.40 16.59
C GLN A 16 42.58 -13.55 16.46
N GLN A 17 42.12 -14.78 16.20
CA GLN A 17 40.73 -15.17 16.42
C GLN A 17 40.42 -15.05 17.91
N LYS A 18 39.71 -13.98 18.31
CA LYS A 18 39.03 -13.95 19.60
C LYS A 18 37.65 -14.58 19.41
N GLN A 19 37.47 -15.78 19.97
CA GLN A 19 36.15 -16.35 20.23
C GLN A 19 35.42 -15.41 21.20
N GLY A 20 34.53 -14.57 20.68
CA GLY A 20 33.58 -13.84 21.50
C GLY A 20 32.64 -14.85 22.16
N GLY A 21 32.65 -14.91 23.49
CA GLY A 21 31.77 -15.82 24.22
C GLY A 21 30.30 -15.41 24.05
N LEU A 22 29.36 -16.32 24.33
CA LEU A 22 27.92 -16.04 24.31
C LEU A 22 27.56 -14.77 25.13
N GLY A 23 28.35 -14.47 26.17
CA GLY A 23 28.24 -13.26 26.97
C GLY A 23 28.57 -11.95 26.23
N ASP A 24 29.50 -11.96 25.27
CA ASP A 24 29.85 -10.79 24.45
C ASP A 24 28.77 -10.48 23.42
N ILE A 25 28.11 -11.51 22.89
CA ILE A 25 26.96 -11.38 21.98
C ILE A 25 25.74 -10.82 22.73
N ILE A 26 25.47 -11.31 23.94
CA ILE A 26 24.38 -10.80 24.79
C ILE A 26 24.64 -9.35 25.23
N LYS A 27 25.91 -9.01 25.49
CA LYS A 27 26.31 -7.64 25.83
C LYS A 27 26.16 -6.69 24.64
N GLN A 28 26.61 -7.08 23.44
CA GLN A 28 26.39 -6.32 22.22
C GLN A 28 24.89 -6.16 21.90
N ALA A 29 24.08 -7.21 22.07
CA ALA A 29 22.64 -7.11 21.88
C ALA A 29 21.96 -6.14 22.86
N LYS A 30 22.39 -6.11 24.14
CA LYS A 30 21.91 -5.14 25.13
C LYS A 30 22.38 -3.71 24.85
N GLU A 31 23.62 -3.52 24.42
CA GLU A 31 24.16 -2.20 24.07
C GLU A 31 23.49 -1.66 22.80
N MET A 32 23.17 -2.52 21.83
CA MET A 32 22.40 -2.15 20.63
C MET A 32 20.95 -1.81 20.97
N GLN A 33 20.32 -2.57 21.89
CA GLN A 33 18.99 -2.28 22.42
C GLN A 33 18.96 -0.95 23.20
N GLN A 34 20.00 -0.64 23.97
CA GLN A 34 20.13 0.63 24.69
C GLN A 34 20.45 1.82 23.77
N GLN A 35 21.24 1.63 22.71
CA GLN A 35 21.46 2.64 21.68
C GLN A 35 20.18 2.95 20.89
N PHE A 36 19.33 1.95 20.62
CA PHE A 36 18.02 2.15 20.00
C PHE A 36 17.02 2.87 20.91
N GLN A 37 17.10 2.67 22.23
CA GLN A 37 16.32 3.46 23.19
C GLN A 37 16.80 4.93 23.28
N GLY A 38 18.04 5.22 22.84
CA GLY A 38 18.66 6.54 22.91
C GLY A 38 18.69 7.34 21.59
N GLN A 39 18.36 6.74 20.45
CA GLN A 39 18.29 7.44 19.17
C GLN A 39 16.85 7.88 18.87
N THR A 40 16.57 9.18 19.08
CA THR A 40 15.32 9.89 18.74
C THR A 40 14.07 9.11 19.12
N GLN A 41 13.51 9.42 20.31
CA GLN A 41 12.12 9.10 20.61
C GLN A 41 11.26 9.61 19.45
N VAL A 42 10.86 8.69 18.57
CA VAL A 42 9.82 8.92 17.59
C VAL A 42 8.57 9.21 18.42
N ASP A 43 8.03 10.41 18.28
CA ASP A 43 6.83 10.79 18.98
C ASP A 43 5.63 10.11 18.32
N TYR A 44 5.39 8.87 18.74
CA TYR A 44 4.25 8.04 18.33
C TYR A 44 2.89 8.70 18.62
N SER A 45 2.85 9.83 19.35
CA SER A 45 1.62 10.59 19.60
C SER A 45 1.11 11.37 18.40
N THR A 46 1.89 11.49 17.33
CA THR A 46 1.53 12.27 16.12
C THR A 46 1.27 11.41 14.89
N MET A 47 1.42 10.09 15.01
CA MET A 47 1.34 9.15 13.89
C MET A 47 -0.08 8.63 13.69
N SER A 48 -0.54 8.66 12.45
CA SER A 48 -1.78 8.01 12.02
C SER A 48 -1.70 6.49 12.17
N SER A 49 -2.85 5.81 12.27
CA SER A 49 -2.90 4.34 12.33
C SER A 49 -2.19 3.67 11.14
N GLY A 50 -2.15 4.31 9.97
CA GLY A 50 -1.39 3.84 8.81
C GLY A 50 0.12 3.95 8.99
N GLU A 51 0.62 5.01 9.62
CA GLU A 51 2.04 5.19 9.95
C GLU A 51 2.50 4.22 11.03
N LEU A 52 1.67 3.95 12.04
CA LEU A 52 1.94 2.93 13.06
C LEU A 52 2.04 1.51 12.45
N MET A 53 1.17 1.20 11.49
CA MET A 53 1.20 -0.08 10.77
C MET A 53 2.41 -0.18 9.82
N ASN A 54 2.78 0.92 9.14
CA ASN A 54 3.99 0.99 8.33
C ASN A 54 5.28 0.88 9.14
N ILE A 55 5.29 1.34 10.39
CA ILE A 55 6.44 1.15 11.30
C ILE A 55 6.51 -0.30 11.79
N ALA A 56 5.37 -0.92 12.11
CA ALA A 56 5.33 -2.33 12.48
C ALA A 56 5.83 -3.25 11.35
N SER A 57 5.48 -2.95 10.09
CA SER A 57 5.94 -3.70 8.92
C SER A 57 7.36 -3.29 8.44
N GLY A 58 7.70 -2.00 8.48
CA GLY A 58 8.99 -1.46 8.04
C GLY A 58 10.15 -1.73 9.01
N ASN A 59 9.88 -1.90 10.31
CA ASN A 59 10.90 -2.25 11.29
C ASN A 59 11.53 -3.63 11.03
N MET A 60 10.82 -4.58 10.41
CA MET A 60 11.34 -5.94 10.19
C MET A 60 12.48 -6.04 9.15
N GLU A 61 12.44 -5.25 8.07
CA GLU A 61 13.52 -5.25 7.07
C GLU A 61 14.62 -4.25 7.47
N THR A 62 14.24 -3.11 8.03
CA THR A 62 15.16 -2.05 8.47
C THR A 62 16.05 -2.48 9.65
N LEU A 63 15.56 -3.31 10.56
CA LEU A 63 16.33 -3.76 11.73
C LEU A 63 17.35 -4.88 11.39
N THR A 64 17.30 -5.47 10.19
CA THR A 64 17.81 -6.84 9.99
C THR A 64 18.52 -7.07 8.67
N GLY A 65 18.21 -6.26 7.65
CA GLY A 65 18.68 -6.48 6.28
C GLY A 65 18.18 -7.79 5.65
N GLN A 66 17.26 -8.51 6.30
CA GLN A 66 16.64 -9.73 5.79
C GLN A 66 15.20 -9.44 5.36
N LYS A 67 14.88 -9.75 4.11
CA LYS A 67 13.49 -9.87 3.66
C LYS A 67 12.83 -10.96 4.50
N SER A 68 11.71 -10.64 5.15
CA SER A 68 10.88 -11.66 5.78
C SER A 68 10.45 -12.67 4.71
N GLU A 69 10.82 -13.93 4.86
CA GLU A 69 10.18 -14.99 4.07
C GLU A 69 8.67 -14.93 4.35
N PRO A 70 7.80 -14.97 3.32
CA PRO A 70 6.36 -14.94 3.54
C PRO A 70 5.99 -16.10 4.47
N LYS A 71 5.51 -15.79 5.69
CA LYS A 71 5.09 -16.80 6.68
C LYS A 71 3.88 -17.63 6.21
N THR A 72 3.29 -17.32 5.07
CA THR A 72 1.99 -17.83 4.67
C THR A 72 2.03 -18.45 3.27
N ALA A 73 1.57 -19.70 3.15
CA ALA A 73 1.25 -20.34 1.86
C ALA A 73 -0.02 -19.76 1.19
N PHE A 74 -0.50 -18.61 1.69
CA PHE A 74 -1.76 -17.99 1.35
C PHE A 74 -1.54 -16.91 0.30
N VAL A 75 -1.92 -17.19 -0.96
CA VAL A 75 -1.98 -16.17 -2.02
C VAL A 75 -3.39 -15.63 -2.09
N LYS A 76 -3.56 -14.31 -2.13
CA LYS A 76 -4.90 -13.72 -2.12
C LYS A 76 -5.61 -13.94 -3.46
N LYS A 77 -6.67 -14.75 -3.48
CA LYS A 77 -7.60 -14.91 -4.60
C LYS A 77 -8.75 -13.91 -4.45
N THR A 78 -8.72 -12.86 -5.25
CA THR A 78 -9.77 -11.84 -5.25
C THR A 78 -10.81 -12.16 -6.32
N THR A 79 -12.08 -12.19 -5.95
CA THR A 79 -13.19 -12.17 -6.92
C THR A 79 -13.66 -10.73 -7.17
N CYS A 80 -13.85 -10.39 -8.45
CA CYS A 80 -14.33 -9.08 -8.85
C CYS A 80 -15.77 -8.85 -8.43
N HIS A 81 -16.01 -7.79 -7.66
CA HIS A 81 -17.35 -7.39 -7.24
C HIS A 81 -18.27 -7.00 -8.42
N ASN A 82 -17.70 -6.54 -9.53
CA ASN A 82 -18.45 -6.05 -10.69
C ASN A 82 -18.83 -7.18 -11.67
N CYS A 83 -17.90 -8.07 -12.02
CA CYS A 83 -18.14 -9.11 -13.03
C CYS A 83 -18.07 -10.56 -12.52
N GLY A 84 -17.75 -10.78 -11.24
CA GLY A 84 -17.59 -12.12 -10.66
C GLY A 84 -16.34 -12.88 -11.12
N GLY A 85 -15.50 -12.29 -11.98
CA GLY A 85 -14.26 -12.90 -12.44
C GLY A 85 -13.20 -12.96 -11.34
N ALA A 86 -12.50 -14.08 -11.19
CA ALA A 86 -11.36 -14.20 -10.29
C ALA A 86 -10.15 -13.46 -10.86
N LYS A 87 -9.39 -12.74 -10.02
CA LYS A 87 -8.06 -12.24 -10.38
C LYS A 87 -7.15 -13.45 -10.61
N THR A 88 -6.50 -13.49 -11.77
CA THR A 88 -5.63 -14.61 -12.19
C THR A 88 -4.19 -14.18 -12.41
N LEU A 89 -3.97 -12.92 -12.84
CA LEU A 89 -2.62 -12.40 -13.03
C LEU A 89 -2.08 -11.82 -11.72
N ALA A 90 -0.78 -11.91 -11.48
CA ALA A 90 -0.15 -11.20 -10.37
C ALA A 90 -0.21 -9.68 -10.63
N PRO A 91 -0.62 -8.85 -9.64
CA PRO A 91 -0.65 -7.41 -9.82
C PRO A 91 0.78 -6.83 -9.84
N LYS A 92 1.01 -5.78 -10.65
CA LYS A 92 2.26 -5.00 -10.65
C LYS A 92 2.25 -3.86 -9.61
N THR A 93 1.08 -3.45 -9.13
CA THR A 93 0.89 -2.38 -8.11
C THR A 93 -0.01 -2.83 -6.97
N ALA A 94 -0.05 -2.08 -5.87
CA ALA A 94 -0.92 -2.39 -4.73
C ALA A 94 -2.41 -2.33 -5.07
N TYR A 95 -2.84 -1.45 -5.99
CA TYR A 95 -4.22 -1.44 -6.47
C TYR A 95 -4.44 -2.60 -7.45
N VAL A 96 -5.28 -3.55 -7.05
CA VAL A 96 -5.54 -4.77 -7.80
C VAL A 96 -6.76 -4.56 -8.69
N TYR A 97 -6.56 -4.56 -10.00
CA TYR A 97 -7.63 -4.44 -10.99
C TYR A 97 -8.03 -5.81 -11.56
N CYS A 98 -9.31 -5.98 -11.89
CA CYS A 98 -9.83 -7.21 -12.48
C CYS A 98 -9.26 -7.44 -13.90
N ASP A 99 -8.79 -8.65 -14.16
CA ASP A 99 -8.25 -9.05 -15.46
C ASP A 99 -9.32 -9.13 -16.58
N PHE A 100 -10.60 -9.17 -16.21
CA PHE A 100 -11.72 -9.34 -17.14
C PHE A 100 -12.46 -8.04 -17.46
N CYS A 101 -12.65 -7.15 -16.48
CA CYS A 101 -13.43 -5.92 -16.68
C CYS A 101 -12.69 -4.64 -16.31
N GLY A 102 -11.46 -4.73 -15.79
CA GLY A 102 -10.67 -3.57 -15.40
C GLY A 102 -11.21 -2.79 -14.20
N SER A 103 -12.26 -3.27 -13.52
CA SER A 103 -12.73 -2.66 -12.27
C SER A 103 -11.74 -2.88 -11.14
N LEU A 104 -11.58 -1.88 -10.26
CA LEU A 104 -10.84 -2.04 -9.02
C LEU A 104 -11.46 -3.19 -8.25
N THR A 105 -10.64 -4.14 -7.82
CA THR A 105 -11.11 -5.31 -7.12
C THR A 105 -10.40 -5.53 -5.81
N ASP A 106 -9.22 -4.96 -5.54
CA ASP A 106 -8.62 -5.09 -4.22
C ASP A 106 -7.44 -4.16 -3.97
N TYR A 107 -6.85 -4.30 -2.77
CA TYR A 107 -5.56 -3.77 -2.39
C TYR A 107 -4.61 -4.88 -1.88
N ASP A 108 -3.41 -4.92 -2.45
CA ASP A 108 -2.30 -5.77 -2.04
C ASP A 108 -1.26 -4.94 -1.27
N PHE A 109 -1.30 -5.06 0.06
CA PHE A 109 -0.41 -4.32 0.94
C PHE A 109 1.03 -4.86 0.90
N GLN A 110 1.21 -6.16 0.67
CA GLN A 110 2.56 -6.69 0.45
C GLN A 110 3.19 -6.02 -0.78
N LYS A 111 2.42 -5.88 -1.87
CA LYS A 111 2.85 -5.18 -3.07
C LYS A 111 3.15 -3.69 -2.82
N ALA A 112 2.38 -3.04 -1.95
CA ALA A 112 2.66 -1.67 -1.51
C ALA A 112 4.02 -1.56 -0.78
N CYS A 113 4.40 -2.61 -0.04
CA CYS A 113 5.63 -2.65 0.75
C CYS A 113 6.83 -3.28 0.03
N GLU A 114 6.67 -3.86 -1.16
CA GLU A 114 7.71 -4.64 -1.86
C GLU A 114 8.99 -3.85 -2.18
N ASN A 115 8.90 -2.52 -2.31
CA ASN A 115 10.05 -1.65 -2.55
C ASN A 115 10.16 -0.60 -1.44
N PRO A 116 11.36 -0.31 -0.91
CA PRO A 116 11.54 0.68 0.17
C PRO A 116 10.99 2.09 -0.15
N GLN A 117 11.05 2.50 -1.42
CA GLN A 117 10.47 3.77 -1.90
C GLN A 117 8.93 3.76 -1.99
N SER A 118 8.32 2.56 -2.05
CA SER A 118 6.87 2.40 -1.99
C SER A 118 6.35 2.37 -0.54
N ALA A 119 7.17 1.86 0.39
CA ALA A 119 6.85 1.78 1.82
C ALA A 119 7.06 3.12 2.53
N MET A 120 8.08 3.90 2.12
CA MET A 120 8.33 5.23 2.65
C MET A 120 8.57 6.25 1.51
N PRO A 121 7.84 7.37 1.48
CA PRO A 121 7.97 8.42 0.46
C PRO A 121 9.32 9.18 0.53
N GLY A 122 10.19 8.84 1.48
CA GLY A 122 11.57 9.31 1.57
C GLY A 122 11.72 10.74 2.09
N PRO A 123 12.96 11.28 2.09
CA PRO A 123 13.30 12.51 2.81
C PRO A 123 12.52 13.75 2.36
N ALA A 124 12.11 13.81 1.10
CA ALA A 124 11.34 14.94 0.57
C ALA A 124 9.94 15.03 1.18
N TYR A 125 9.30 13.89 1.46
CA TYR A 125 8.01 13.85 2.15
C TYR A 125 8.18 14.10 3.64
N GLU A 126 9.19 13.51 4.28
CA GLU A 126 9.48 13.75 5.69
C GLU A 126 9.74 15.23 5.98
N GLU A 127 10.41 15.93 5.07
CA GLU A 127 10.60 17.37 5.16
C GLU A 127 9.28 18.13 5.07
N LEU A 128 8.38 17.76 4.15
CA LEU A 128 7.06 18.35 4.07
C LEU A 128 6.26 18.11 5.37
N VAL A 129 6.29 16.90 5.91
CA VAL A 129 5.64 16.57 7.20
C VAL A 129 6.18 17.47 8.30
N ARG A 130 7.51 17.58 8.44
CA ARG A 130 8.15 18.48 9.43
C ARG A 130 7.69 19.93 9.28
N GLN A 131 7.64 20.44 8.05
CA GLN A 131 7.20 21.81 7.76
C GLN A 131 5.73 22.05 8.13
N THR A 132 4.87 21.05 7.93
CA THR A 132 3.42 21.20 8.20
C THR A 132 3.00 20.78 9.61
N ASN A 133 3.87 20.14 10.39
CA ASN A 133 3.46 19.50 11.66
C ASN A 133 2.89 20.50 12.68
N ALA A 134 3.58 21.63 12.88
CA ALA A 134 3.12 22.67 13.82
C ALA A 134 1.78 23.28 13.40
N ASP A 135 1.62 23.56 12.10
CA ASP A 135 0.37 24.08 11.55
C ASP A 135 -0.78 23.07 11.64
N GLY A 136 -0.51 21.78 11.44
CA GLY A 136 -1.48 20.70 11.59
C GLY A 136 -1.92 20.54 13.05
N ALA A 137 -0.98 20.61 13.99
CA ALA A 137 -1.28 20.58 15.42
C ALA A 137 -2.13 21.78 15.85
N LEU A 138 -1.78 22.98 15.37
CA LEU A 138 -2.57 24.19 15.63
C LEU A 138 -3.98 24.05 15.05
N ALA A 139 -4.13 23.58 13.81
CA ALA A 139 -5.43 23.38 13.17
C ALA A 139 -6.32 22.40 13.96
N ARG A 140 -5.75 21.30 14.47
CA ARG A 140 -6.46 20.38 15.38
C ARG A 140 -6.90 21.09 16.66
N GLN A 141 -5.99 21.81 17.32
CA GLN A 141 -6.27 22.51 18.58
C GLN A 141 -7.36 23.58 18.41
N THR A 142 -7.36 24.32 17.32
CA THR A 142 -8.32 25.39 17.03
C THR A 142 -9.58 24.89 16.30
N LYS A 143 -9.70 23.58 16.07
CA LYS A 143 -10.78 22.96 15.28
C LYS A 143 -10.94 23.55 13.87
N ASP A 144 -9.84 23.99 13.26
CA ASP A 144 -9.80 24.56 11.92
C ASP A 144 -9.73 23.44 10.87
N ARG A 145 -10.90 22.97 10.45
CA ARG A 145 -11.06 21.87 9.48
C ARG A 145 -10.48 22.22 8.11
N ASP A 146 -10.65 23.45 7.65
CA ASP A 146 -10.23 23.87 6.32
C ASP A 146 -8.69 23.93 6.23
N LYS A 147 -8.04 24.50 7.25
CA LYS A 147 -6.57 24.50 7.33
C LYS A 147 -6.02 23.08 7.43
N PHE A 148 -6.65 22.21 8.23
CA PHE A 148 -6.24 20.82 8.32
C PHE A 148 -6.39 20.09 6.98
N TYR A 149 -7.52 20.26 6.30
CA TYR A 149 -7.76 19.69 4.97
C TYR A 149 -6.70 20.12 3.96
N ALA A 150 -6.39 21.42 3.88
CA ALA A 150 -5.37 21.93 2.96
C ALA A 150 -3.97 21.34 3.23
N ILE A 151 -3.65 21.04 4.50
CA ILE A 151 -2.42 20.34 4.87
C ILE A 151 -2.47 18.89 4.39
N GLN A 152 -3.57 18.17 4.65
CA GLN A 152 -3.74 16.78 4.20
C GLN A 152 -3.69 16.66 2.68
N GLU A 153 -4.31 17.59 1.95
CA GLU A 153 -4.28 17.62 0.48
C GLU A 153 -2.84 17.72 -0.04
N ARG A 154 -2.03 18.62 0.53
CA ARG A 154 -0.61 18.75 0.16
C ARG A 154 0.21 17.50 0.50
N LEU A 155 -0.03 16.90 1.66
CA LEU A 155 0.66 15.67 2.07
C LEU A 155 0.30 14.51 1.15
N PHE A 156 -1.00 14.26 0.91
CA PHE A 156 -1.43 13.17 0.05
C PHE A 156 -1.02 13.38 -1.40
N ASP A 157 -1.08 14.60 -1.94
CA ASP A 157 -0.58 14.86 -3.29
C ASP A 157 0.90 14.48 -3.43
N ARG A 158 1.71 14.87 -2.44
CA ARG A 158 3.13 14.52 -2.42
C ARG A 158 3.37 13.03 -2.22
N TRP A 159 2.56 12.36 -1.39
CA TRP A 159 2.64 10.92 -1.17
C TRP A 159 2.26 10.12 -2.43
N VAL A 160 1.18 10.50 -3.12
CA VAL A 160 0.75 9.85 -4.38
C VAL A 160 1.84 9.94 -5.45
N GLU A 161 2.57 11.06 -5.51
CA GLU A 161 3.71 11.24 -6.41
C GLU A 161 4.88 10.31 -6.07
N LEU A 162 5.23 10.23 -4.79
CA LEU A 162 6.45 9.57 -4.32
C LEU A 162 6.30 8.07 -4.09
N CYS A 163 5.07 7.57 -3.92
CA CYS A 163 4.77 6.16 -3.69
C CYS A 163 3.91 5.54 -4.82
N PRO A 164 4.37 5.57 -6.09
CA PRO A 164 3.56 5.18 -7.24
C PRO A 164 3.12 3.71 -7.28
N ASN A 165 3.73 2.85 -6.46
CA ASN A 165 3.34 1.43 -6.34
C ASN A 165 2.26 1.20 -5.26
N ALA A 166 2.11 2.13 -4.31
CA ALA A 166 1.10 2.08 -3.23
C ALA A 166 -0.24 2.72 -3.67
N VAL A 167 -0.28 3.33 -4.84
CA VAL A 167 -1.46 4.02 -5.39
C VAL A 167 -1.90 3.40 -6.70
N SER A 168 -3.08 3.80 -7.17
CA SER A 168 -3.55 3.38 -8.48
C SER A 168 -2.58 3.83 -9.58
N PRO A 169 -2.20 2.95 -10.53
CA PRO A 169 -1.42 3.32 -11.70
C PRO A 169 -2.12 4.39 -12.56
N ARG A 170 -3.44 4.57 -12.43
CA ARG A 170 -4.21 5.65 -13.08
C ARG A 170 -3.69 7.04 -12.68
N ALA A 171 -3.29 7.23 -11.43
CA ALA A 171 -2.79 8.51 -10.93
C ALA A 171 -1.46 8.96 -11.57
N LYS A 172 -0.76 8.10 -12.32
CA LYS A 172 0.51 8.43 -12.98
C LYS A 172 0.36 9.40 -14.16
N LYS A 173 -0.72 9.28 -14.92
CA LYS A 173 -0.94 10.04 -16.17
C LYS A 173 -2.31 10.72 -16.26
N ASP A 174 -3.25 10.31 -15.42
CA ASP A 174 -4.57 10.91 -15.34
C ASP A 174 -4.59 11.91 -14.17
N ASP A 175 -4.26 13.17 -14.48
CA ASP A 175 -4.21 14.26 -13.50
C ASP A 175 -5.54 14.47 -12.79
N GLU A 176 -6.66 14.24 -13.49
CA GLU A 176 -7.99 14.39 -12.93
C GLU A 176 -8.27 13.25 -11.94
N TYR A 177 -7.96 12.00 -12.31
CA TYR A 177 -8.02 10.88 -11.37
C TYR A 177 -7.13 11.12 -10.14
N ARG A 178 -5.89 11.62 -10.32
CA ARG A 178 -4.98 11.94 -9.21
C ARG A 178 -5.60 12.97 -8.27
N LYS A 179 -6.14 14.07 -8.80
CA LYS A 179 -6.81 15.10 -7.99
C LYS A 179 -8.00 14.54 -7.22
N GLN A 180 -8.82 13.71 -7.85
CA GLN A 180 -9.95 13.05 -7.19
C GLN A 180 -9.49 12.12 -6.08
N LEU A 181 -8.42 11.33 -6.31
CA LEU A 181 -7.83 10.45 -5.31
C LEU A 181 -7.32 11.24 -4.10
N VAL A 182 -6.51 12.28 -4.34
CA VAL A 182 -5.97 13.15 -3.28
C VAL A 182 -7.09 13.80 -2.48
N LYS A 183 -8.11 14.34 -3.19
CA LYS A 183 -9.28 14.93 -2.55
C LYS A 183 -10.02 13.93 -1.66
N TYR A 184 -10.25 12.71 -2.15
CA TYR A 184 -10.87 11.63 -1.39
C TYR A 184 -10.08 11.27 -0.12
N MET A 185 -8.75 11.11 -0.24
CA MET A 185 -7.87 10.80 0.89
C MET A 185 -7.83 11.92 1.93
N ALA A 186 -7.66 13.18 1.49
CA ALA A 186 -7.63 14.34 2.37
C ALA A 186 -8.96 14.58 3.08
N THR A 187 -10.08 14.36 2.39
CA THR A 187 -11.43 14.47 2.98
C THR A 187 -11.64 13.38 4.02
N THR A 188 -11.27 12.14 3.71
CA THR A 188 -11.33 11.01 4.65
C THR A 188 -10.55 11.29 5.93
N ALA A 189 -9.28 11.74 5.79
CA ALA A 189 -8.44 12.08 6.93
C ALA A 189 -9.05 13.21 7.77
N THR A 190 -9.57 14.26 7.12
CA THR A 190 -10.18 15.39 7.82
C THR A 190 -11.46 15.01 8.55
N VAL A 191 -12.35 14.22 7.94
CA VAL A 191 -13.59 13.78 8.57
C VAL A 191 -13.31 12.95 9.82
N ASN A 192 -12.40 11.98 9.72
CA ASN A 192 -12.01 11.13 10.84
C ASN A 192 -11.27 11.91 11.95
N GLU A 193 -10.35 12.82 11.59
CA GLU A 193 -9.59 13.60 12.57
C GLU A 193 -10.48 14.43 13.49
N PHE A 194 -11.58 14.98 12.96
CA PHE A 194 -12.49 15.83 13.73
C PHE A 194 -13.73 15.12 14.27
N ASP A 195 -13.78 13.79 14.19
CA ASP A 195 -14.82 12.98 14.83
C ASP A 195 -14.36 12.51 16.22
N GLU A 196 -15.07 12.93 17.26
CA GLU A 196 -14.67 12.70 18.66
C GLU A 196 -14.64 11.20 19.02
N THR A 197 -15.56 10.40 18.48
CA THR A 197 -15.61 8.96 18.71
C THR A 197 -14.45 8.25 18.00
N PHE A 198 -14.11 8.65 16.78
CA PHE A 198 -12.94 8.16 16.06
C PHE A 198 -11.64 8.50 16.81
N GLN A 199 -11.51 9.71 17.36
CA GLN A 199 -10.35 10.11 18.17
C GLN A 199 -10.22 9.25 19.44
N GLN A 200 -11.33 8.95 20.12
CA GLN A 200 -11.33 8.06 21.29
C GLN A 200 -10.86 6.65 20.92
N TYR A 201 -11.30 6.12 19.78
CA TYR A 201 -10.80 4.85 19.28
C TYR A 201 -9.33 4.93 18.89
N ALA A 202 -8.87 6.01 18.25
CA ALA A 202 -7.46 6.17 17.86
C ALA A 202 -6.52 6.12 19.08
N GLU A 203 -6.88 6.79 20.17
CA GLU A 203 -6.09 6.71 21.41
C GLU A 203 -6.15 5.31 22.02
N GLN A 204 -7.30 4.63 22.00
CA GLN A 204 -7.39 3.24 22.47
C GLN A 204 -6.53 2.29 21.62
N VAL A 205 -6.54 2.41 20.29
CA VAL A 205 -5.69 1.62 19.38
C VAL A 205 -4.23 1.85 19.74
N LYS A 206 -3.79 3.10 19.87
CA LYS A 206 -2.42 3.44 20.25
C LYS A 206 -2.00 2.79 21.56
N GLN A 207 -2.83 2.91 22.62
CA GLN A 207 -2.57 2.29 23.91
C GLN A 207 -2.49 0.76 23.80
N LYS A 208 -3.37 0.12 23.03
CA LYS A 208 -3.37 -1.33 22.83
C LYS A 208 -2.19 -1.83 22.02
N VAL A 209 -1.78 -1.10 20.97
CA VAL A 209 -0.59 -1.40 20.16
C VAL A 209 0.68 -1.31 21.02
N MET A 210 0.82 -0.27 21.85
CA MET A 210 1.94 -0.16 22.80
C MET A 210 1.95 -1.27 23.86
N GLY A 211 0.77 -1.83 24.18
CA GLY A 211 0.59 -2.91 25.13
C GLY A 211 0.72 -4.32 24.53
N ILE A 212 1.03 -4.46 23.24
CA ILE A 212 1.23 -5.78 22.61
C ILE A 212 2.43 -6.46 23.26
N LYS A 213 2.19 -7.66 23.78
CA LYS A 213 3.25 -8.56 24.21
C LYS A 213 3.68 -9.42 23.04
N TRP A 214 4.97 -9.72 23.02
CA TRP A 214 5.59 -10.47 21.95
C TRP A 214 6.28 -11.70 22.51
N GLU A 215 6.05 -12.83 21.85
CA GLU A 215 6.70 -14.11 22.11
C GLU A 215 7.70 -14.46 21.01
N GLY A 216 8.58 -15.42 21.32
CA GLY A 216 9.59 -15.92 20.39
C GLY A 216 10.89 -15.13 20.43
N MET A 217 11.78 -15.45 19.49
CA MET A 217 13.06 -14.77 19.31
C MET A 217 13.14 -14.23 17.89
N PHE A 218 13.77 -13.06 17.78
CA PHE A 218 14.11 -12.45 16.50
C PHE A 218 14.78 -13.47 15.53
N PRO A 219 14.44 -13.49 14.22
CA PRO A 219 13.46 -12.67 13.50
C PRO A 219 12.00 -13.16 13.60
N LYS A 220 11.73 -14.17 14.43
CA LYS A 220 10.45 -14.87 14.52
C LYS A 220 9.68 -14.46 15.77
N MET A 221 9.48 -13.16 15.94
CA MET A 221 8.56 -12.66 16.95
C MET A 221 7.11 -12.86 16.52
N THR A 222 6.26 -13.17 17.48
CA THR A 222 4.82 -13.37 17.30
C THR A 222 4.09 -12.60 18.38
N ALA A 223 3.03 -11.87 18.04
CA ALA A 223 2.22 -11.17 19.02
C ALA A 223 1.41 -12.18 19.87
N GLU A 224 1.40 -12.00 21.19
CA GLU A 224 0.61 -12.82 22.10
C GLU A 224 -0.89 -12.61 21.83
N SER A 225 -1.63 -13.69 21.63
CA SER A 225 -3.07 -13.67 21.37
C SER A 225 -3.84 -12.87 22.43
N SER A 226 -3.41 -12.96 23.70
CA SER A 226 -4.04 -12.29 24.85
C SER A 226 -4.01 -10.76 24.76
N THR A 227 -3.06 -10.19 24.00
CA THR A 227 -2.92 -8.74 23.81
C THR A 227 -3.33 -8.30 22.40
N PHE A 228 -3.16 -9.16 21.39
CA PHE A 228 -3.55 -8.90 20.02
C PHE A 228 -5.07 -8.79 19.86
N TRP A 229 -5.86 -9.73 20.38
CA TRP A 229 -7.32 -9.72 20.17
C TRP A 229 -8.03 -8.49 20.74
N PRO A 230 -7.70 -8.02 21.97
CA PRO A 230 -8.23 -6.74 22.46
C PRO A 230 -7.84 -5.54 21.59
N MET A 231 -6.68 -5.56 20.92
CA MET A 231 -6.29 -4.51 19.98
C MET A 231 -7.13 -4.60 18.70
N TYR A 232 -7.28 -5.81 18.14
CA TYR A 232 -8.08 -6.07 16.95
C TYR A 232 -9.53 -5.62 17.11
N GLU A 233 -10.17 -5.90 18.25
CA GLU A 233 -11.54 -5.48 18.53
C GLU A 233 -11.71 -3.96 18.50
N VAL A 234 -10.75 -3.21 19.06
CA VAL A 234 -10.77 -1.74 19.03
C VAL A 234 -10.60 -1.23 17.60
N VAL A 235 -9.67 -1.81 16.82
CA VAL A 235 -9.47 -1.43 15.42
C VAL A 235 -10.73 -1.70 14.60
N LYS A 236 -11.36 -2.87 14.77
CA LYS A 236 -12.62 -3.21 14.09
C LYS A 236 -13.70 -2.17 14.39
N ASN A 237 -13.92 -1.84 15.66
CA ASN A 237 -14.89 -0.82 16.06
C ASN A 237 -14.56 0.57 15.50
N GLN A 238 -13.27 0.94 15.48
CA GLN A 238 -12.81 2.18 14.87
C GLN A 238 -13.15 2.25 13.38
N LEU A 239 -12.84 1.19 12.63
CA LEU A 239 -13.08 1.12 11.20
C LEU A 239 -14.57 1.14 10.89
N ASP A 240 -15.37 0.35 11.62
CA ASP A 240 -16.82 0.30 11.42
C ASP A 240 -17.46 1.68 11.64
N HIS A 241 -17.08 2.37 12.72
CA HIS A 241 -17.50 3.74 13.00
C HIS A 241 -17.02 4.73 11.92
N SER A 242 -15.77 4.64 11.51
CA SER A 242 -15.19 5.50 10.47
C SER A 242 -16.00 5.39 9.17
N PHE A 243 -16.29 4.18 8.70
CA PHE A 243 -17.08 4.00 7.49
C PHE A 243 -18.51 4.54 7.62
N ASP A 244 -19.14 4.42 8.78
CA ASP A 244 -20.47 4.96 9.02
C ASP A 244 -20.48 6.49 8.93
N VAL A 245 -19.47 7.15 9.51
CA VAL A 245 -19.29 8.61 9.40
C VAL A 245 -18.98 9.01 7.97
N LEU A 246 -18.02 8.37 7.30
CA LEU A 246 -17.64 8.68 5.92
C LEU A 246 -18.81 8.50 4.95
N LYS A 247 -19.67 7.49 5.17
CA LYS A 247 -20.89 7.29 4.40
C LYS A 247 -21.87 8.44 4.60
N LYS A 248 -22.11 8.83 5.85
CA LYS A 248 -23.01 9.93 6.20
C LYS A 248 -22.57 11.26 5.59
N GLU A 249 -21.26 11.51 5.55
CA GLU A 249 -20.64 12.70 4.97
C GLU A 249 -20.48 12.62 3.44
N GLY A 250 -20.91 11.53 2.80
CA GLY A 250 -20.82 11.34 1.34
C GLY A 250 -19.40 11.12 0.81
N VAL A 251 -18.42 10.87 1.70
CA VAL A 251 -17.01 10.73 1.33
C VAL A 251 -16.75 9.42 0.59
N LEU A 252 -17.46 8.35 0.91
CA LEU A 252 -17.28 7.04 0.25
C LEU A 252 -17.58 7.12 -1.26
N ASP A 253 -18.53 7.97 -1.67
CA ASP A 253 -18.91 8.17 -3.07
C ASP A 253 -17.86 8.97 -3.86
N MET A 254 -16.90 9.61 -3.16
CA MET A 254 -15.81 10.37 -3.79
C MET A 254 -14.67 9.48 -4.30
N HIS A 255 -14.69 8.17 -4.01
CA HIS A 255 -13.63 7.27 -4.45
C HIS A 255 -13.51 7.28 -6.00
N PRO A 256 -12.34 7.53 -6.59
CA PRO A 256 -12.20 7.83 -8.03
C PRO A 256 -12.50 6.62 -8.95
N ASP A 257 -12.39 5.39 -8.44
CA ASP A 257 -12.86 4.17 -9.13
C ASP A 257 -14.34 3.83 -8.84
N GLN A 258 -15.07 4.69 -8.13
CA GLN A 258 -16.47 4.45 -7.71
C GLN A 258 -16.65 3.10 -6.99
N ALA A 259 -15.65 2.74 -6.18
CA ALA A 259 -15.66 1.50 -5.43
C ALA A 259 -16.85 1.48 -4.46
N PRO A 260 -17.69 0.44 -4.43
CA PRO A 260 -18.77 0.37 -3.46
C PRO A 260 -18.21 0.28 -2.03
N GLU A 261 -18.99 0.70 -1.04
CA GLU A 261 -18.61 0.63 0.39
C GLU A 261 -18.08 -0.76 0.79
N SER A 262 -18.74 -1.84 0.32
CA SER A 262 -18.31 -3.22 0.60
C SER A 262 -16.90 -3.52 0.10
N LEU A 263 -16.50 -2.98 -1.06
CA LEU A 263 -15.14 -3.11 -1.59
C LEU A 263 -14.16 -2.29 -0.74
N GLN A 264 -14.50 -1.04 -0.41
CA GLN A 264 -13.61 -0.16 0.36
C GLN A 264 -13.35 -0.72 1.77
N ARG A 265 -14.39 -1.24 2.44
CA ARG A 265 -14.28 -1.96 3.72
C ARG A 265 -13.36 -3.16 3.59
N ARG A 266 -13.58 -4.00 2.57
CA ARG A 266 -12.75 -5.18 2.32
C ARG A 266 -11.28 -4.84 2.07
N MET A 267 -10.99 -3.83 1.25
CA MET A 267 -9.62 -3.38 0.99
C MET A 267 -8.93 -2.93 2.28
N THR A 268 -9.65 -2.19 3.13
CA THR A 268 -9.14 -1.70 4.42
C THR A 268 -8.83 -2.84 5.39
N TYR A 269 -9.75 -3.79 5.55
CA TYR A 269 -9.52 -4.98 6.36
C TYR A 269 -8.40 -5.85 5.80
N SER A 270 -8.29 -5.96 4.48
CA SER A 270 -7.22 -6.74 3.88
C SER A 270 -5.85 -6.11 4.10
N MET A 271 -5.73 -4.79 4.00
CA MET A 271 -4.50 -4.07 4.33
C MET A 271 -4.10 -4.32 5.79
N PHE A 272 -5.06 -4.21 6.72
CA PHE A 272 -4.82 -4.51 8.12
C PHE A 272 -4.33 -5.95 8.34
N CYS A 273 -5.05 -6.93 7.78
CA CYS A 273 -4.69 -8.34 7.92
C CYS A 273 -3.30 -8.63 7.34
N GLN A 274 -3.00 -8.16 6.13
CA GLN A 274 -1.71 -8.37 5.48
C GLN A 274 -0.53 -7.81 6.29
N GLY A 275 -0.72 -6.69 7.00
CA GLY A 275 0.28 -6.13 7.91
C GLY A 275 0.55 -6.98 9.15
N TRP A 276 -0.47 -7.66 9.69
CA TRP A 276 -0.36 -8.47 10.90
C TRP A 276 -0.02 -9.94 10.67
N LEU A 277 -0.40 -10.53 9.53
CA LEU A 277 -0.16 -11.96 9.23
C LEU A 277 1.30 -12.41 9.47
N PRO A 278 2.35 -11.64 9.12
CA PRO A 278 3.74 -12.03 9.42
C PRO A 278 4.08 -12.10 10.90
N THR A 279 3.24 -11.57 11.77
CA THR A 279 3.47 -11.44 13.22
C THR A 279 2.50 -12.23 14.08
N LEU A 280 1.63 -13.05 13.48
CA LEU A 280 0.64 -13.84 14.20
C LEU A 280 0.95 -15.33 14.15
N ALA A 281 0.48 -16.05 15.17
CA ALA A 281 0.40 -17.50 15.11
C ALA A 281 -0.60 -17.92 14.03
N GLU A 282 -0.49 -19.16 13.54
CA GLU A 282 -1.36 -19.68 12.49
C GLU A 282 -2.84 -19.63 12.89
N ALA A 283 -3.17 -20.08 14.10
CA ALA A 283 -4.54 -20.05 14.61
C ALA A 283 -5.11 -18.62 14.72
N ASP A 284 -4.30 -17.65 15.13
CA ASP A 284 -4.72 -16.24 15.21
C ASP A 284 -4.86 -15.62 13.82
N SER A 285 -3.99 -16.01 12.88
CA SER A 285 -4.05 -15.60 11.48
C SER A 285 -5.35 -16.06 10.82
N GLU A 286 -5.69 -17.35 10.96
CA GLU A 286 -6.93 -17.93 10.43
C GLU A 286 -8.17 -17.28 11.04
N LYS A 287 -8.17 -17.08 12.36
CA LYS A 287 -9.27 -16.42 13.07
C LYS A 287 -9.42 -14.97 12.59
N MET A 288 -8.33 -14.23 12.43
CA MET A 288 -8.38 -12.83 11.96
C MET A 288 -8.92 -12.73 10.54
N ILE A 289 -8.46 -13.60 9.63
CA ILE A 289 -8.96 -13.69 8.25
C ILE A 289 -10.47 -13.99 8.25
N GLN A 290 -10.93 -14.90 9.12
CA GLN A 290 -12.33 -15.24 9.24
C GLN A 290 -13.19 -14.09 9.79
N GLU A 291 -12.76 -13.44 10.86
CA GLU A 291 -13.50 -12.31 11.48
C GLU A 291 -13.52 -11.06 10.59
N ALA A 292 -12.47 -10.85 9.79
CA ALA A 292 -12.42 -9.79 8.78
C ALA A 292 -13.29 -10.08 7.54
N GLY A 293 -13.95 -11.24 7.47
CA GLY A 293 -14.77 -11.64 6.32
C GLY A 293 -13.97 -11.97 5.06
N LEU A 294 -12.68 -12.28 5.19
CA LEU A 294 -11.75 -12.57 4.08
C LEU A 294 -11.56 -14.08 3.85
N LYS A 295 -12.35 -14.93 4.52
CA LYS A 295 -12.25 -16.39 4.39
C LYS A 295 -12.63 -16.83 2.97
N GLY A 296 -11.78 -17.66 2.35
CA GLY A 296 -11.95 -18.10 0.95
C GLY A 296 -11.24 -17.20 -0.06
N GLU A 297 -10.72 -16.05 0.36
CA GLU A 297 -9.89 -15.17 -0.48
C GLU A 297 -8.41 -15.54 -0.45
N TYR A 298 -8.02 -16.68 0.12
CA TYR A 298 -6.62 -17.11 0.18
C TYR A 298 -6.46 -18.55 -0.37
N SER A 299 -5.86 -18.70 -1.56
CA SER A 299 -5.53 -19.97 -2.23
C SER A 299 -4.41 -19.77 -3.25
N LYS A 300 -3.62 -20.80 -3.58
CA LYS A 300 -2.58 -20.74 -4.61
C LYS A 300 -3.15 -20.32 -5.98
N LEU A 301 -2.49 -19.38 -6.68
CA LEU A 301 -2.87 -18.99 -8.04
C LEU A 301 -2.53 -20.14 -9.00
N GLU A 302 -3.52 -20.58 -9.76
CA GLU A 302 -3.32 -21.55 -10.83
C GLU A 302 -2.94 -20.80 -12.11
N PRO A 303 -1.92 -21.28 -12.86
CA PRO A 303 -1.55 -20.69 -14.13
C PRO A 303 -2.75 -20.63 -15.08
N THR A 304 -2.98 -19.46 -15.68
CA THR A 304 -4.02 -19.26 -16.70
C THR A 304 -3.34 -18.92 -18.02
N GLU A 305 -3.87 -19.43 -19.13
CA GLU A 305 -3.39 -19.09 -20.47
C GLU A 305 -3.65 -17.60 -20.77
N THR A 306 -2.65 -16.91 -21.29
CA THR A 306 -2.71 -15.47 -21.58
C THR A 306 -2.30 -15.15 -22.99
N ASP A 307 -2.95 -14.16 -23.59
CA ASP A 307 -2.53 -13.54 -24.84
C ASP A 307 -1.72 -12.26 -24.56
N LEU A 308 -0.61 -12.08 -25.28
CA LEU A 308 0.16 -10.84 -25.26
C LEU A 308 -0.53 -9.77 -26.11
N ARG A 309 -0.68 -8.58 -25.54
CA ARG A 309 -1.16 -7.36 -26.21
C ARG A 309 -0.32 -6.16 -25.80
N HIS A 310 -0.59 -5.01 -26.41
CA HIS A 310 0.17 -3.78 -26.21
C HIS A 310 -0.74 -2.60 -25.88
N CYS A 311 -0.42 -1.89 -24.81
CA CYS A 311 -1.22 -0.75 -24.37
C CYS A 311 -1.15 0.41 -25.37
N GLY A 312 -2.28 0.87 -25.90
CA GLY A 312 -2.31 2.05 -26.78
C GLY A 312 -1.93 3.37 -26.08
N GLY A 313 -1.89 3.41 -24.75
CA GLY A 313 -1.50 4.59 -23.96
C GLY A 313 0.00 4.74 -23.73
N CYS A 314 0.74 3.64 -23.58
CA CYS A 314 2.21 3.67 -23.36
C CYS A 314 3.03 2.77 -24.29
N GLY A 315 2.41 1.84 -25.00
CA GLY A 315 3.06 0.82 -25.81
C GLY A 315 3.58 -0.39 -25.02
N GLY A 316 3.36 -0.45 -23.71
CA GLY A 316 3.83 -1.52 -22.84
C GLY A 316 3.04 -2.82 -22.97
N ASP A 317 3.68 -3.92 -22.61
CA ASP A 317 3.15 -5.27 -22.73
C ASP A 317 2.03 -5.55 -21.72
N LEU A 318 0.98 -6.20 -22.20
CA LEU A 318 -0.21 -6.57 -21.45
C LEU A 318 -0.47 -8.07 -21.62
N ASN A 319 -0.41 -8.82 -20.52
CA ASN A 319 -0.93 -10.18 -20.50
C ASN A 319 -2.44 -10.11 -20.29
N THR A 320 -3.21 -10.67 -21.22
CA THR A 320 -4.68 -10.61 -21.21
C THR A 320 -5.26 -12.00 -21.09
N VAL A 321 -6.35 -12.13 -20.34
CA VAL A 321 -7.05 -13.41 -20.16
C VAL A 321 -8.17 -13.56 -21.19
N LYS A 322 -8.40 -14.81 -21.61
CA LYS A 322 -9.48 -15.13 -22.53
C LYS A 322 -10.84 -14.69 -21.96
N GLY A 323 -11.63 -13.99 -22.79
CA GLY A 323 -12.95 -13.48 -22.41
C GLY A 323 -12.92 -12.16 -21.64
N GLY A 324 -11.74 -11.58 -21.39
CA GLY A 324 -11.61 -10.23 -20.86
C GLY A 324 -12.16 -9.19 -21.85
N LYS A 325 -12.77 -8.14 -21.30
CA LYS A 325 -13.35 -7.01 -22.04
C LYS A 325 -12.54 -5.74 -21.86
N ALA A 326 -12.05 -5.49 -20.65
CA ALA A 326 -11.23 -4.34 -20.34
C ALA A 326 -10.20 -4.71 -19.26
N MET A 327 -9.08 -4.00 -19.25
CA MET A 327 -8.04 -4.13 -18.22
C MET A 327 -7.37 -2.78 -17.96
N VAL A 328 -6.83 -2.58 -16.76
CA VAL A 328 -5.98 -1.41 -16.47
C VAL A 328 -4.54 -1.77 -16.77
N CYS A 329 -3.87 -0.96 -17.59
CA CYS A 329 -2.42 -1.07 -17.79
C CYS A 329 -1.72 -0.61 -16.51
N GLU A 330 -1.08 -1.50 -15.77
CA GLU A 330 -0.45 -1.17 -14.49
C GLU A 330 0.85 -0.33 -14.63
N GLU A 331 1.35 -0.18 -15.87
CA GLU A 331 2.48 0.71 -16.16
C GLU A 331 2.06 2.17 -16.25
N CYS A 332 0.94 2.46 -16.92
CA CYS A 332 0.53 3.84 -17.23
C CYS A 332 -0.89 4.22 -16.79
N GLY A 333 -1.66 3.28 -16.25
CA GLY A 333 -3.01 3.50 -15.75
C GLY A 333 -4.11 3.57 -16.82
N THR A 334 -3.79 3.42 -18.09
CA THR A 334 -4.81 3.45 -19.15
C THR A 334 -5.74 2.25 -19.02
N VAL A 335 -7.06 2.47 -19.02
CA VAL A 335 -8.05 1.40 -19.16
C VAL A 335 -8.12 0.99 -20.63
N VAL A 336 -7.59 -0.18 -20.95
CA VAL A 336 -7.46 -0.72 -22.30
C VAL A 336 -8.64 -1.62 -22.62
N ASP A 337 -9.24 -1.43 -23.79
CA ASP A 337 -10.25 -2.31 -24.37
C ASP A 337 -9.57 -3.54 -24.97
N ILE A 338 -9.84 -4.69 -24.35
CA ILE A 338 -9.34 -6.00 -24.77
C ILE A 338 -10.45 -6.89 -25.37
N ALA A 339 -11.69 -6.40 -25.41
CA ALA A 339 -12.79 -7.07 -26.10
C ALA A 339 -12.57 -7.07 -27.63
N ASN A 340 -11.95 -6.02 -28.14
CA ASN A 340 -11.64 -5.88 -29.56
C ASN A 340 -10.19 -6.29 -29.87
N PRO A 341 -9.89 -6.74 -31.11
CA PRO A 341 -8.53 -7.02 -31.54
C PRO A 341 -7.59 -5.81 -31.45
N GLU A 342 -6.30 -6.11 -31.38
CA GLU A 342 -5.26 -5.11 -31.60
C GLU A 342 -5.30 -4.61 -33.05
N VAL A 343 -4.95 -3.34 -33.23
CA VAL A 343 -4.82 -2.75 -34.56
C VAL A 343 -3.35 -2.57 -34.86
N ASN A 344 -2.96 -2.85 -36.10
CA ASN A 344 -1.64 -2.55 -36.60
C ASN A 344 -1.56 -1.06 -37.01
N CYS A 345 -0.61 -0.31 -36.46
CA CYS A 345 -0.36 1.06 -36.86
C CYS A 345 0.16 1.11 -38.31
N THR A 346 -0.60 1.76 -39.19
CA THR A 346 -0.29 1.85 -40.64
C THR A 346 1.05 2.49 -40.97
N ASN A 347 1.62 3.28 -40.05
CA ASN A 347 2.91 3.95 -40.25
C ASN A 347 4.12 3.13 -39.78
N CYS A 348 4.06 2.50 -38.61
CA CYS A 348 5.22 1.82 -38.01
C CYS A 348 5.04 0.32 -37.78
N ALA A 349 3.91 -0.24 -38.23
CA ALA A 349 3.50 -1.62 -38.03
C ALA A 349 3.27 -2.07 -36.58
N GLY A 350 3.38 -1.16 -35.60
CA GLY A 350 3.24 -1.47 -34.18
C GLY A 350 1.81 -1.89 -33.82
N MET A 351 1.67 -2.97 -33.06
CA MET A 351 0.38 -3.47 -32.58
C MET A 351 -0.09 -2.63 -31.39
N ILE A 352 -1.37 -2.24 -31.37
CA ILE A 352 -1.94 -1.40 -30.32
C ILE A 352 -3.37 -1.80 -29.95
N SER A 353 -3.62 -1.92 -28.66
CA SER A 353 -4.96 -2.01 -28.07
C SER A 353 -5.46 -0.63 -27.64
N PHE A 354 -6.68 -0.24 -28.05
CA PHE A 354 -7.19 1.11 -27.80
C PHE A 354 -7.69 1.27 -26.36
N PRO A 355 -7.67 2.49 -25.78
CA PRO A 355 -8.36 2.77 -24.54
C PRO A 355 -9.88 2.55 -24.66
N VAL A 356 -10.53 2.15 -23.56
CA VAL A 356 -12.00 1.99 -23.52
C VAL A 356 -12.69 3.28 -23.93
N GLY A 357 -13.68 3.17 -24.83
CA GLY A 357 -14.45 4.30 -25.34
C GLY A 357 -13.70 5.22 -26.31
N LYS A 358 -12.47 4.88 -26.73
CA LYS A 358 -11.70 5.62 -27.72
C LYS A 358 -11.59 4.83 -29.01
N ASN A 359 -11.91 5.47 -30.13
CA ASN A 359 -11.71 4.94 -31.47
C ASN A 359 -10.56 5.64 -32.22
N ARG A 360 -9.89 6.61 -31.59
CA ARG A 360 -8.73 7.33 -32.11
C ARG A 360 -7.69 7.51 -31.02
N LEU A 361 -6.41 7.34 -31.36
CA LEU A 361 -5.28 7.60 -30.47
C LEU A 361 -4.02 7.93 -31.27
N GLN A 362 -3.03 8.53 -30.61
CA GLN A 362 -1.69 8.68 -31.17
C GLN A 362 -0.87 7.44 -30.86
N CYS A 363 -0.32 6.79 -31.89
CA CYS A 363 0.47 5.58 -31.74
C CYS A 363 1.62 5.82 -30.73
N PRO A 364 1.75 5.02 -29.66
CA PRO A 364 2.75 5.25 -28.63
C PRO A 364 4.18 5.16 -29.17
N TYR A 365 4.38 4.38 -30.24
CA TYR A 365 5.69 4.13 -30.86
C TYR A 365 6.14 5.23 -31.83
N CYS A 366 5.28 5.66 -32.77
CA CYS A 366 5.67 6.59 -33.85
C CYS A 366 4.88 7.91 -33.88
N LYS A 367 3.92 8.10 -32.97
CA LYS A 367 3.08 9.30 -32.86
C LYS A 367 2.21 9.61 -34.09
N ALA A 368 1.99 8.64 -34.97
CA ALA A 368 0.98 8.75 -36.03
C ALA A 368 -0.43 8.51 -35.45
N GLU A 369 -1.44 9.16 -36.02
CA GLU A 369 -2.83 8.92 -35.64
C GLU A 369 -3.25 7.50 -36.08
N ALA A 370 -3.80 6.74 -35.14
CA ALA A 370 -4.43 5.46 -35.38
C ALA A 370 -5.93 5.57 -35.09
N GLN A 371 -6.76 5.06 -36.01
CA GLN A 371 -8.21 5.08 -35.89
C GLN A 371 -8.79 3.69 -36.13
N ARG A 372 -9.68 3.24 -35.23
CA ARG A 372 -10.58 2.12 -35.48
C ARG A 372 -11.73 2.60 -36.37
N MET A 373 -11.86 1.99 -37.54
CA MET A 373 -13.02 2.20 -38.41
C MET A 373 -14.08 1.17 -38.03
N ALA A 374 -15.23 1.64 -37.52
CA ALA A 374 -16.42 0.81 -37.41
C ALA A 374 -17.11 0.81 -38.77
N TRP A 375 -17.29 -0.37 -39.36
CA TRP A 375 -18.11 -0.58 -40.56
C TRP A 375 -19.48 -1.05 -40.15
#